data_AF-A0A451AJB9-F1
#
_entry.id   AF-A0A451AJB9-F1
#
_cell.length_a   1.000
_cell.length_b   1.000
_cell.length_c   1.000
_cell.angle_alpha   90.00
_cell.angle_beta   90.00
_cell.angle_gamma   90.00
#
_symmetry.space_group_name_H-M   'P 1'
#
loop_
_entity.id
_entity.type
_entity.pdbx_description
1 polymer ?
#
loop_
_entity_poly.entity_id
_entity_poly.type
_entity_poly.pdbx_seq_one_letter_code
_entity_poly.pdbx_strand_id
1 'polypeptide(L)' 'MRRGLPERLYVDNGSSYRSNHLSLVCAKLGVALIHARPYRPQGKGKIERWFKTVRGQLLIRLTNDDTGSLEALNRRLWA' A
#
# COMPACT_ATOMS: atom_id res chain seq x y z
N MET A 1 -11.42 10.24 -5.82
CA MET A 1 -11.01 9.45 -4.64
C MET A 1 -11.63 8.06 -4.76
N ARG A 2 -10.84 6.98 -4.92
CA ARG A 2 -11.39 5.66 -5.29
C ARG A 2 -12.04 4.88 -4.13
N ARG A 3 -11.73 5.21 -2.86
CA ARG A 3 -12.20 4.48 -1.67
C ARG A 3 -12.57 5.36 -0.45
N GLY A 4 -12.69 6.67 -0.64
CA GLY A 4 -13.02 7.61 0.45
C GLY A 4 -11.91 7.80 1.49
N LEU A 5 -12.24 8.51 2.58
CA LEU A 5 -11.39 8.69 3.76
C LEU A 5 -11.64 7.56 4.77
N PRO A 6 -10.60 6.85 5.24
CA PRO A 6 -10.78 5.79 6.24
C PRO A 6 -10.89 6.37 7.65
N GLU A 7 -11.64 5.73 8.54
CA GLU A 7 -11.64 6.08 9.98
C GLU A 7 -10.34 5.66 10.68
N ARG A 8 -9.70 4.58 10.20
CA ARG A 8 -8.50 3.99 10.80
C ARG A 8 -7.51 3.55 9.73
N LEU A 9 -6.24 3.87 9.93
CA LEU A 9 -5.14 3.48 9.06
C LEU A 9 -4.19 2.54 9.84
N TYR A 10 -4.21 1.25 9.49
CA TYR A 10 -3.35 0.23 10.10
C TYR A 10 -2.11 -0.02 9.25
N VAL A 11 -0.92 0.23 9.81
CA VAL A 11 0.37 0.24 9.09
C VAL A 11 1.46 -0.52 9.84
N ASP A 12 2.57 -0.79 9.16
CA ASP A 12 3.76 -1.34 9.80
C ASP A 12 4.61 -0.26 10.51
N ASN A 13 5.76 -0.66 11.06
CA ASN A 13 6.66 0.23 11.80
C ASN A 13 7.77 0.84 10.94
N GLY A 14 7.66 0.79 9.61
CA GLY A 14 8.60 1.41 8.69
C GLY A 14 8.73 2.91 8.94
N SER A 15 9.91 3.46 8.66
CA SER A 15 10.26 4.86 8.91
C SER A 15 9.26 5.84 8.28
N SER A 16 8.78 5.54 7.07
CA SER A 16 7.74 6.34 6.39
C SER A 16 6.45 6.45 7.20
N TYR A 17 6.06 5.38 7.88
CA TYR A 17 4.84 5.33 8.70
C TYR A 17 5.02 5.85 10.13
N ARG A 18 6.27 6.01 10.59
CA ARG A 18 6.62 6.67 11.86
C ARG A 18 6.94 8.16 11.71
N SER A 19 6.81 8.71 10.51
CA SER A 19 7.07 10.13 10.26
C SER A 19 6.06 11.04 10.97
N ASN A 20 6.54 12.16 11.52
CA ASN A 20 5.69 13.19 12.13
C ASN A 20 4.68 13.76 11.12
N HIS A 21 5.07 13.86 9.86
CA HIS A 21 4.21 14.34 8.79
C HIS A 21 2.97 13.45 8.61
N LEU A 22 3.13 12.12 8.54
CA LEU A 22 2.00 11.21 8.42
C LEU A 22 1.06 11.32 9.63
N SER A 23 1.62 11.38 10.84
CA SER A 23 0.84 11.54 12.07
C SER A 23 -0.02 12.82 12.04
N LEU A 24 0.58 13.95 11.63
CA LEU A 24 -0.12 15.24 11.51
C LEU A 24 -1.24 15.19 10.47
N VAL A 25 -0.99 14.58 9.31
CA VAL A 25 -2.01 14.43 8.26
C VAL A 25 -3.17 13.56 8.74
N CYS A 26 -2.88 12.42 9.38
CA CYS A 26 -3.91 11.56 9.97
C CYS A 26 -4.75 12.31 11.02
N ALA A 27 -4.11 13.06 11.92
CA ALA A 27 -4.81 13.86 12.93
C ALA A 27 -5.73 14.93 12.30
N LYS A 28 -5.25 15.66 11.27
CA LYS A 28 -6.05 16.66 10.55
C LYS A 28 -7.26 16.07 9.83
N LEU A 29 -7.14 14.83 9.35
CA LEU A 29 -8.20 14.12 8.64
C LEU A 29 -9.12 13.31 9.56
N GLY A 30 -8.90 13.33 10.88
CA GLY A 30 -9.68 12.51 11.83
C GLY A 30 -9.44 11.01 11.70
N VAL A 31 -8.29 10.60 11.13
CA VAL A 31 -7.92 9.20 10.89
C VAL A 31 -7.08 8.69 12.05
N ALA A 32 -7.50 7.59 12.68
CA ALA A 32 -6.67 6.94 13.70
C ALA A 32 -5.51 6.18 13.04
N LEU A 33 -4.28 6.63 13.26
CA LEU A 33 -3.06 5.93 12.81
C LEU A 33 -2.70 4.83 13.82
N ILE A 34 -2.67 3.57 13.36
CA ILE A 34 -2.43 2.39 14.20
C ILE A 34 -1.23 1.63 13.66
N HIS A 35 -0.19 1.47 14.47
CA HIS A 35 0.98 0.67 14.12
C HIS A 35 0.82 -0.78 14.57
N ALA A 36 1.24 -1.71 13.70
CA ALA A 36 1.29 -3.12 14.01
C ALA A 36 2.19 -3.38 15.23
N ARG A 37 1.80 -4.30 16.10
CA ARG A 37 2.67 -4.71 17.21
C ARG A 37 3.92 -5.41 16.67
N PRO A 38 5.13 -5.09 17.17
CA PRO A 38 6.33 -5.82 16.83
C PRO A 38 6.16 -7.32 17.04
N TYR A 39 6.74 -8.12 16.15
CA TYR A 39 6.71 -9.60 16.19
C TYR A 39 5.31 -10.23 16.13
N ARG A 40 4.29 -9.50 15.70
CA ARG A 40 2.93 -10.03 15.42
C ARG A 40 2.52 -9.83 13.96
N PRO A 41 2.91 -10.75 13.05
CA PRO A 41 2.63 -10.60 11.62
C PRO A 41 1.16 -10.78 11.23
N GLN A 42 0.33 -11.39 12.09
CA GLN A 42 -1.02 -11.84 11.74
C GLN A 42 -1.98 -10.70 11.31
N GLY A 43 -1.70 -9.46 11.72
CA GLY A 43 -2.55 -8.30 11.38
C GLY A 43 -2.45 -7.81 9.93
N LYS A 44 -1.47 -8.30 9.15
CA LYS A 44 -1.17 -7.77 7.80
C LYS A 44 -1.53 -8.72 6.65
N GLY A 45 -2.14 -9.87 6.95
CA GLY A 45 -2.44 -10.88 5.94
C GLY A 45 -3.30 -10.38 4.77
N LYS A 46 -4.15 -9.36 4.97
CA LYS A 46 -4.95 -8.75 3.89
C LYS A 46 -4.08 -8.06 2.84
N ILE A 47 -3.16 -7.20 3.26
CA ILE A 47 -2.29 -6.47 2.34
C ILE A 47 -1.24 -7.39 1.72
N GLU A 48 -0.71 -8.35 2.49
CA GLU A 48 0.20 -9.38 1.99
C GLU A 48 -0.46 -10.27 0.92
N ARG A 49 -1.70 -10.71 1.15
CA ARG A 49 -2.49 -11.44 0.16
C ARG A 49 -2.75 -10.59 -1.08
N TRP A 50 -3.09 -9.32 -0.91
CA TRP A 50 -3.28 -8.42 -2.04
C TRP A 50 -2.00 -8.28 -2.88
N PHE A 51 -0.83 -8.09 -2.27
CA PHE A 51 0.45 -8.05 -2.98
C PHE A 51 0.73 -9.36 -3.72
N LYS A 52 0.45 -10.52 -3.10
CA LYS A 52 0.57 -11.82 -3.77
C LYS A 52 -0.33 -11.91 -5.01
N THR A 53 -1.58 -11.46 -4.91
CA THR A 53 -2.51 -11.43 -6.05
C THR A 53 -2.02 -10.49 -7.15
N VAL A 54 -1.64 -9.25 -6.81
CA VAL A 54 -1.11 -8.28 -7.79
C VAL A 54 0.11 -8.84 -8.50
N ARG A 55 1.08 -9.38 -7.75
CA ARG A 55 2.29 -9.97 -8.33
C ARG A 55 1.96 -11.13 -9.26
N GLY A 56 1.08 -12.05 -8.83
CA GLY A 56 0.67 -13.20 -9.63
C GLY A 56 -0.07 -12.81 -10.91
N GLN A 57 -0.87 -11.76 -10.88
CA GLN A 57 -1.63 -11.29 -12.04
C GLN A 57 -0.81 -10.37 -12.95
N LEU A 58 0.12 -9.58 -12.42
CA LEU A 58 0.90 -8.61 -13.19
C LEU A 58 2.07 -9.29 -13.89
N LEU A 59 2.88 -10.07 -13.17
CA LEU A 59 4.14 -10.58 -13.71
C LEU A 59 3.97 -11.52 -14.89
N ILE A 60 2.92 -12.34 -14.89
CA ILE A 60 2.59 -13.24 -16.01
C ILE A 60 2.19 -12.50 -17.29
N ARG A 61 1.90 -11.20 -17.16
CA ARG A 61 1.29 -10.34 -18.16
C ARG A 61 2.24 -9.26 -18.67
N LEU A 62 3.42 -9.10 -18.05
CA LEU A 62 4.43 -8.11 -18.43
C LEU A 62 5.20 -8.55 -19.68
N THR A 63 5.37 -7.62 -20.61
CA THR A 63 6.31 -7.73 -21.73
C THR A 63 7.51 -6.78 -21.52
N ASN A 64 8.53 -6.88 -22.37
CA ASN A 64 9.67 -5.95 -22.32
C ASN A 64 9.22 -4.49 -22.54
N ASP A 65 8.23 -4.27 -23.41
CA ASP A 65 7.68 -2.95 -23.71
C ASP A 65 7.04 -2.31 -22.47
N ASP A 66 6.39 -3.12 -21.61
CA ASP A 66 5.80 -2.64 -20.36
C ASP A 66 6.86 -2.16 -19.35
N THR A 67 8.11 -2.63 -19.47
CA THR A 67 9.21 -2.31 -18.55
C THR A 67 10.09 -1.14 -19.01
N GLY A 68 9.83 -0.59 -20.21
CA GLY A 68 10.63 0.50 -20.78
C GLY A 68 10.44 1.87 -20.13
N SER A 69 9.35 2.10 -19.40
CA SER A 69 9.14 3.31 -18.61
C SER A 69 8.17 3.10 -17.44
N LEU A 70 8.17 4.04 -16.49
CA LEU A 70 7.23 4.05 -15.37
C LEU A 70 5.77 4.22 -15.86
N GLU A 71 5.54 5.03 -16.89
CA GLU A 71 4.20 5.19 -17.49
C GLU A 71 3.72 3.88 -18.13
N ALA A 72 4.58 3.18 -18.86
CA ALA A 72 4.24 1.89 -19.47
C ALA A 72 3.86 0.85 -18.39
N LEU A 73 4.68 0.75 -17.34
CA LEU A 73 4.42 -0.12 -16.22
C LEU A 73 3.09 0.21 -15.51
N ASN A 74 2.83 1.50 -15.30
CA ASN A 74 1.58 1.96 -14.67
C ASN A 74 0.35 1.65 -15.53
N ARG A 75 0.42 1.83 -16.85
CA ARG A 75 -0.67 1.41 -17.74
C ARG A 75 -0.96 -0.08 -17.58
N ARG A 76 0.08 -0.91 -17.53
CA ARG A 76 -0.07 -2.36 -17.39
C ARG A 76 -0.64 -2.78 -16.03
N LEU A 77 -0.28 -2.07 -14.96
CA LEU A 77 -0.80 -2.32 -13.61
C LEU A 77 -2.32 -2.05 -13.49
N TRP A 78 -2.82 -1.06 -14.24
CA TRP A 78 -4.22 -0.61 -14.12
C TRP A 78 -5.14 -1.07 -15.25
N ALA A 79 -4.61 -1.75 -16.27
CA ALA A 79 -5.35 -2.40 -17.36
C ALA A 79 -5.93 -3.77 -16.94
#